data_AF-A0A7Y2E0D4-F1
#
_entry.id   AF-A0A7Y2E0D4-F1
#
_cell.length_a   1.000
_cell.length_b   1.000
_cell.length_c   1.000
_cell.angle_alpha   90.00
_cell.angle_beta   90.00
_cell.angle_gamma   90.00
#
_symmetry.space_group_name_H-M   'P 1'
#
loop_
_entity.id
_entity.type
_entity.pdbx_description
1 polymer ?
#
loop_
_entity_poly.entity_id
_entity_poly.type
_entity_poly.pdbx_seq_one_letter_code
_entity_poly.pdbx_strand_id
1 'polypeptide(L)'
;MNTLKLGLAFTCLSVFVAILALNLRDNTNDSPLPSDTILRQKDVANEENARADKYAYFEKMHNAAPDVDWRAIDHQTRNKKYFEKLARQNLRSSSAVDSFANGYLIGSWKEKGSRNQSGRIVYADIDTVTNELYCA
;
A
#
# COMPACT_ATOMS: atom_id res chain seq x y z
N MET A 1 63.61 -9.81 24.84
CA MET A 1 62.36 -9.99 25.60
C MET A 1 61.48 -8.73 25.71
N ASN A 2 61.95 -7.55 25.24
CA ASN A 2 61.21 -6.28 25.39
C ASN A 2 60.32 -5.93 24.19
N THR A 3 60.65 -6.39 22.98
CA THR A 3 59.88 -6.12 21.76
C THR A 3 58.53 -6.84 21.73
N LEU A 4 58.46 -8.07 22.26
CA LEU A 4 57.21 -8.83 22.36
C LEU A 4 56.23 -8.21 23.37
N LYS A 5 56.73 -7.73 24.52
CA LYS A 5 55.92 -7.04 25.54
C LYS A 5 55.41 -5.69 25.04
N LEU A 6 56.22 -4.98 24.26
CA LEU A 6 55.83 -3.71 23.65
C LEU A 6 54.74 -3.91 22.59
N GLY A 7 54.87 -4.92 21.72
CA GLY A 7 53.84 -5.27 20.75
C GLY A 7 52.50 -5.65 21.40
N LEU A 8 52.54 -6.40 22.50
CA LEU A 8 51.35 -6.82 23.25
C LEU A 8 50.67 -5.63 23.97
N ALA A 9 51.44 -4.63 24.40
CA ALA A 9 50.87 -3.40 24.95
C ALA A 9 50.15 -2.57 23.88
N PHE A 10 50.70 -2.48 22.66
CA PHE A 10 50.07 -1.78 21.54
C PHE A 10 48.76 -2.44 21.09
N THR A 11 48.71 -3.78 21.05
CA THR A 11 47.47 -4.49 20.72
C THR A 11 46.39 -4.24 21.78
N CYS A 12 46.73 -4.32 23.07
CA CYS A 12 45.79 -4.00 24.15
C CYS A 12 45.26 -2.56 24.08
N LEU A 13 46.13 -1.59 23.80
CA LEU A 13 45.72 -0.19 23.65
C LEU A 13 44.77 0.00 22.46
N SER A 14 45.06 -0.63 21.32
CA SER A 14 44.21 -0.54 20.13
C SER A 14 42.81 -1.14 20.35
N VAL A 15 42.73 -2.26 21.08
CA VAL A 15 41.46 -2.90 21.44
C VAL A 15 40.68 -2.03 22.42
N PHE A 16 41.35 -1.45 23.41
CA PHE A 16 40.72 -0.55 24.37
C PHE A 16 40.12 0.69 23.68
N VAL A 17 40.86 1.31 22.75
CA VAL A 17 40.37 2.46 21.97
C VAL A 17 39.18 2.06 21.09
N ALA A 18 39.22 0.88 20.46
CA ALA A 18 38.11 0.37 19.65
C ALA A 18 36.84 0.15 20.49
N ILE A 19 36.97 -0.43 21.70
CA ILE A 19 35.86 -0.59 22.63
C ILE A 19 35.31 0.76 23.06
N LEU A 20 36.17 1.74 23.37
CA LEU A 20 35.74 3.09 23.73
C LEU A 20 34.94 3.75 22.60
N ALA A 21 35.42 3.63 21.36
CA ALA A 21 34.77 4.19 20.18
C ALA A 21 33.41 3.54 19.89
N LEU A 22 33.26 2.24 20.15
CA LEU A 22 31.98 1.54 20.02
C LEU A 22 30.96 1.97 21.08
N ASN A 23 31.41 2.28 22.30
CA ASN A 23 30.54 2.77 23.38
C ASN A 23 30.16 4.25 23.25
N LEU A 24 31.00 5.05 22.58
CA LEU A 24 30.74 6.47 22.31
C LEU A 24 29.89 6.70 21.05
N ARG A 25 29.49 5.63 20.34
CA ARG A 25 28.63 5.73 19.17
C ARG A 25 27.19 5.99 19.60
N ASP A 26 26.83 7.26 19.66
CA ASP A 26 25.44 7.68 19.86
C ASP A 26 24.56 7.12 18.72
N ASN A 27 23.52 6.39 19.10
CA ASN A 27 22.48 5.88 18.21
C ASN A 27 21.33 6.90 18.17
N THR A 28 21.58 8.11 17.66
CA THR A 28 20.51 9.07 17.40
C THR A 28 19.80 8.69 16.10
N ASN A 29 18.92 7.69 16.18
CA ASN A 29 17.86 7.49 15.18
C ASN A 29 16.83 8.62 15.34
N ASP A 30 17.20 9.83 14.93
CA ASP A 30 16.32 11.01 14.91
C ASP A 30 15.36 10.92 13.72
N SER A 31 14.52 9.89 13.70
CA SER A 31 13.33 9.92 12.86
C SER A 31 12.32 10.90 13.49
N PRO A 32 11.77 11.87 12.74
CA PRO A 32 10.79 12.79 13.29
C PRO A 32 9.60 12.00 13.82
N LEU A 33 9.17 12.32 15.04
CA LEU A 33 7.96 11.76 15.60
C LEU A 33 6.78 12.06 14.65
N PRO A 34 5.86 11.10 14.43
CA PRO A 34 4.66 11.36 13.67
C PRO A 34 3.91 12.53 14.30
N SER A 35 3.36 13.41 13.47
CA SER A 35 2.56 14.54 13.94
C SER A 35 1.35 14.04 14.73
N ASP A 36 0.99 14.77 15.79
CA ASP A 36 -0.16 14.42 16.62
C ASP A 36 -1.44 14.34 15.81
N THR A 37 -2.29 13.37 16.16
CA THR A 37 -3.59 13.20 15.50
C THR A 37 -4.53 14.32 15.93
N ILE A 38 -4.89 15.19 14.97
CA ILE A 38 -5.91 16.21 15.18
C ILE A 38 -7.28 15.53 15.27
N LEU A 39 -7.78 15.32 16.49
CA LEU A 39 -9.15 14.88 16.73
C LEU A 39 -10.09 16.05 16.47
N ARG A 40 -10.71 16.12 15.29
CA ARG A 40 -11.85 17.02 15.09
C ARG A 40 -13.03 16.49 15.91
N GLN A 41 -13.33 17.16 17.01
CA GLN A 41 -14.55 16.92 17.76
C GLN A 41 -15.73 17.33 16.88
N LYS A 42 -16.63 16.37 16.58
CA LYS A 42 -17.83 16.66 15.81
C LYS A 42 -18.79 17.45 16.68
N ASP A 43 -19.13 18.66 16.25
CA ASP A 43 -20.18 19.46 16.89
C ASP A 43 -21.54 18.78 16.68
N VAL A 44 -21.98 18.03 17.69
CA VAL A 44 -23.20 17.20 17.65
C VAL A 44 -24.46 18.06 17.37
N ALA A 45 -24.46 19.32 17.79
CA ALA A 45 -25.53 20.28 17.56
C ALA A 45 -25.71 20.69 16.08
N ASN A 46 -24.68 20.52 15.24
CA ASN A 46 -24.69 20.84 13.81
C ASN A 46 -24.80 19.60 12.91
N GLU A 47 -24.98 18.40 13.47
CA GLU A 47 -25.01 17.16 12.68
C GLU A 47 -26.20 17.06 11.73
N GLU A 48 -27.38 17.52 12.15
CA GLU A 48 -28.58 17.45 11.32
C GLU A 48 -28.44 18.39 10.10
N ASN A 49 -27.97 19.62 10.33
CA ASN A 49 -27.65 20.58 9.27
C ASN A 49 -26.55 20.05 8.35
N ALA A 50 -25.48 19.46 8.89
CA ALA A 50 -24.39 18.90 8.10
C ALA A 50 -24.83 17.71 7.22
N ARG A 51 -25.78 16.89 7.70
CA ARG A 51 -26.36 15.82 6.87
C ARG A 51 -27.23 16.40 5.77
N ALA A 52 -28.10 17.36 6.08
CA ALA A 52 -28.95 18.03 5.11
C ALA A 52 -28.12 18.73 4.01
N ASP A 53 -27.08 19.46 4.39
CA ASP A 53 -26.15 20.13 3.47
C ASP A 53 -25.44 19.14 2.55
N LYS A 54 -25.01 18.00 3.10
CA LYS A 54 -24.40 16.93 2.32
C LYS A 54 -25.37 16.35 1.30
N TYR A 55 -26.62 16.08 1.68
CA TYR A 55 -27.64 15.61 0.74
C TYR A 55 -27.97 16.64 -0.32
N ALA A 56 -28.13 17.92 0.06
CA ALA A 56 -28.37 19.01 -0.89
C ALA A 56 -27.22 19.19 -1.87
N TYR A 57 -25.97 19.02 -1.43
CA TYR A 57 -24.79 19.01 -2.28
C TYR A 57 -24.84 17.84 -3.28
N PHE A 58 -25.19 16.63 -2.83
CA PHE A 58 -25.33 15.49 -3.74
C PHE A 58 -26.43 15.70 -4.77
N GLU A 59 -27.57 16.29 -4.42
CA GLU A 59 -28.60 16.65 -5.39
C GLU A 59 -28.07 17.64 -6.44
N LYS A 60 -27.38 18.69 -6.00
CA LYS A 60 -26.81 19.70 -6.90
C LYS A 60 -25.68 19.18 -7.79
N MET A 61 -24.93 18.17 -7.33
CA MET A 61 -23.90 17.53 -8.16
C MET A 61 -24.50 16.86 -9.41
N HIS A 62 -25.72 16.34 -9.29
CA HIS A 62 -26.37 15.60 -10.35
C HIS A 62 -27.27 16.57 -11.13
N ASN A 63 -26.66 17.30 -12.07
CA ASN A 63 -27.36 18.20 -13.01
C ASN A 63 -28.14 17.40 -14.06
N ALA A 64 -29.18 16.69 -13.62
CA ALA A 64 -30.12 16.00 -14.49
C ALA A 64 -31.22 16.96 -14.96
N ALA A 65 -31.80 16.69 -16.13
CA ALA A 65 -32.97 17.42 -16.60
C ALA A 65 -34.17 17.21 -15.62
N PRO A 66 -35.13 18.14 -15.55
CA PRO A 66 -36.24 18.08 -14.58
C PRO A 66 -37.09 16.80 -14.63
N ASP A 67 -37.07 16.10 -15.75
CA ASP A 67 -37.80 14.87 -16.04
C ASP A 67 -36.94 13.60 -15.92
N VAL A 68 -35.67 13.73 -15.53
CA VAL A 68 -34.71 12.63 -15.47
C VAL A 68 -34.42 12.24 -14.02
N ASP A 69 -34.83 11.03 -13.64
CA ASP A 69 -34.45 10.43 -12.36
C ASP A 69 -33.01 9.89 -12.40
N TRP A 70 -32.08 10.75 -11.99
CA TRP A 70 -30.66 10.41 -11.93
C TRP A 70 -30.36 9.26 -10.97
N ARG A 71 -31.17 9.07 -9.91
CA ARG A 71 -30.94 8.00 -8.92
C ARG A 71 -31.23 6.64 -9.52
N ALA A 72 -32.30 6.53 -10.31
CA ALA A 72 -32.62 5.31 -11.03
C ALA A 72 -31.50 4.93 -12.03
N ILE A 73 -30.99 5.91 -12.77
CA ILE A 73 -29.88 5.73 -13.72
C ILE A 73 -28.59 5.31 -13.00
N ASP A 74 -28.23 5.96 -11.89
CA ASP A 74 -27.05 5.62 -11.11
C ASP A 74 -27.15 4.20 -10.52
N HIS A 75 -28.31 3.85 -9.95
CA HIS A 75 -28.56 2.52 -9.43
C HIS A 75 -28.44 1.44 -10.52
N GLN A 76 -29.05 1.66 -11.68
CA GLN A 76 -28.94 0.76 -12.82
C GLN A 76 -27.47 0.62 -13.29
N THR A 77 -26.74 1.74 -13.35
CA THR A 77 -25.33 1.77 -13.77
C THR A 77 -24.45 1.02 -12.80
N ARG A 78 -24.63 1.21 -11.48
CA ARG A 78 -23.89 0.49 -10.44
C ARG A 78 -24.15 -1.01 -10.52
N ASN A 79 -25.41 -1.42 -10.68
CA ASN A 79 -25.77 -2.83 -10.80
C ASN A 79 -25.16 -3.46 -12.05
N LYS A 80 -25.25 -2.79 -13.20
CA LYS A 80 -24.61 -3.25 -14.44
C LYS A 80 -23.10 -3.45 -14.26
N LYS A 81 -22.39 -2.44 -13.72
CA LYS A 81 -20.94 -2.52 -13.46
C LYS A 81 -20.58 -3.63 -12.46
N TYR A 82 -21.43 -3.86 -11.46
CA TYR A 82 -21.26 -4.95 -10.50
C TYR A 82 -21.34 -6.31 -11.17
N PHE A 83 -22.38 -6.58 -11.96
CA PHE A 83 -22.55 -7.84 -12.69
C PHE A 83 -21.44 -8.06 -13.73
N GLU A 84 -21.04 -7.03 -14.46
CA GLU A 84 -19.89 -7.11 -15.37
C GLU A 84 -18.59 -7.44 -14.63
N LYS A 85 -18.38 -6.89 -13.42
CA LYS A 85 -17.22 -7.20 -12.59
C LYS A 85 -17.26 -8.65 -12.11
N LEU A 86 -18.41 -9.16 -11.68
CA LEU A 86 -18.60 -10.56 -11.29
C LEU A 86 -18.30 -11.50 -12.46
N ALA A 87 -18.87 -11.23 -13.64
CA ALA A 87 -18.61 -12.02 -14.85
C ALA A 87 -17.12 -12.07 -15.20
N ARG A 88 -16.43 -10.92 -15.15
CA ARG A 88 -14.97 -10.85 -15.35
C ARG A 88 -14.15 -11.53 -14.25
N GLN A 89 -14.64 -11.57 -13.01
CA GLN A 89 -13.96 -12.27 -11.91
C GLN A 89 -14.07 -13.78 -12.07
N ASN A 90 -15.23 -14.30 -12.49
CA ASN A 90 -15.41 -15.73 -12.77
C ASN A 90 -14.56 -16.20 -13.97
N LEU A 91 -14.29 -15.31 -14.94
CA LEU A 91 -13.37 -15.59 -16.06
C LEU A 91 -11.88 -15.53 -15.66
N ARG A 92 -11.54 -14.80 -14.59
CA ARG A 92 -10.16 -14.66 -14.08
C ARG A 92 -9.84 -15.56 -12.89
N SER A 93 -10.83 -16.25 -12.34
CA SER A 93 -10.65 -17.20 -11.24
C SER A 93 -10.19 -18.56 -11.78
N SER A 94 -9.10 -18.57 -12.54
CA SER A 94 -8.17 -19.69 -12.43
C SER A 94 -7.29 -19.38 -11.23
N SER A 95 -7.87 -19.44 -10.03
CA SER A 95 -7.08 -19.51 -8.80
C SER A 95 -6.42 -20.89 -8.81
N ALA A 96 -5.25 -20.98 -9.43
CA ALA A 96 -4.43 -22.17 -9.35
C ALA A 96 -4.19 -22.44 -7.86
N VAL A 97 -4.72 -23.57 -7.39
CA VAL A 97 -4.37 -24.09 -6.07
C VAL A 97 -2.90 -24.50 -6.18
N ASP A 98 -2.06 -23.86 -5.40
CA ASP A 98 -0.62 -24.04 -5.45
C ASP A 98 -0.10 -24.62 -4.13
N SER A 99 1.06 -25.26 -4.21
CA SER A 99 1.69 -25.97 -3.10
C SER A 99 2.92 -25.19 -2.62
N PHE A 100 2.82 -24.59 -1.45
CA PHE A 100 3.87 -23.83 -0.79
C PHE A 100 4.58 -24.67 0.29
N ALA A 101 5.77 -24.22 0.69
CA ALA A 101 6.56 -24.86 1.75
C ALA A 101 6.72 -26.39 1.55
N ASN A 102 7.19 -26.82 0.38
CA ASN A 102 7.37 -28.25 0.04
C ASN A 102 6.11 -29.12 0.23
N GLY A 103 4.91 -28.56 0.04
CA GLY A 103 3.65 -29.31 0.12
C GLY A 103 3.00 -29.34 1.50
N TYR A 104 3.60 -28.71 2.51
CA TYR A 104 2.97 -28.56 3.83
C TYR A 104 1.88 -27.49 3.86
N LEU A 105 1.81 -26.63 2.85
CA LEU A 105 0.79 -25.59 2.74
C LEU A 105 0.18 -25.58 1.34
N ILE A 106 -1.10 -25.95 1.23
CA ILE A 106 -1.86 -25.89 -0.03
C ILE A 106 -2.84 -24.74 0.06
N GLY A 107 -2.83 -23.85 -0.94
CA GLY A 107 -3.70 -22.70 -0.96
C GLY A 107 -3.70 -21.97 -2.30
N SER A 108 -4.58 -21.00 -2.45
CA SER A 108 -4.61 -20.13 -3.62
C SER A 108 -4.16 -18.73 -3.26
N TRP A 109 -3.24 -18.16 -4.03
CA TRP A 109 -2.89 -16.75 -3.88
C TRP A 109 -3.85 -15.87 -4.68
N LYS A 110 -4.30 -14.77 -4.07
CA LYS A 110 -5.12 -13.76 -4.72
C LYS A 110 -4.62 -12.39 -4.32
N GLU A 111 -4.14 -11.64 -5.29
CA GLU A 111 -3.74 -10.25 -5.08
C GLU A 111 -4.91 -9.44 -4.51
N LYS A 112 -4.63 -8.70 -3.43
CA LYS A 112 -5.58 -7.79 -2.78
C LYS A 112 -5.00 -6.38 -2.82
N GLY A 113 -5.58 -5.50 -3.63
CA GLY A 113 -5.07 -4.13 -3.77
C GLY A 113 -5.74 -3.32 -4.88
N SER A 114 -5.18 -2.13 -5.13
CA SER A 114 -5.58 -1.25 -6.23
C SER A 114 -5.34 -1.94 -7.58
N ARG A 115 -6.33 -1.88 -8.49
CA ARG A 115 -6.15 -2.31 -9.90
C ARG A 115 -5.27 -1.38 -10.70
N ASN A 116 -5.08 -0.15 -10.22
CA ASN A 116 -4.02 0.70 -10.69
C ASN A 116 -2.76 0.19 -10.00
N GLN A 117 -1.95 -0.61 -10.70
CA GLN A 117 -0.58 -0.91 -10.28
C GLN A 117 0.15 0.43 -10.20
N SER A 118 0.12 1.05 -9.03
CA SER A 118 0.88 2.25 -8.75
C SER A 118 2.34 1.84 -8.68
N GLY A 119 3.05 2.02 -9.79
CA GLY A 119 4.45 1.69 -9.97
C GLY A 119 4.96 2.34 -11.25
N ARG A 120 6.29 2.49 -11.37
CA ARG A 120 6.94 2.95 -12.60
C ARG A 120 7.38 1.71 -13.37
N ILE A 121 6.75 1.43 -14.50
CA ILE A 121 7.25 0.46 -15.48
C ILE A 121 8.36 1.17 -16.26
N VAL A 122 9.54 0.56 -16.31
CA VAL A 122 10.72 1.15 -16.98
C VAL A 122 10.87 0.55 -18.37
N TYR A 123 10.56 -0.74 -18.53
CA TYR A 123 10.71 -1.46 -19.79
C TYR A 123 9.42 -2.20 -20.13
N ALA A 124 9.06 -2.18 -21.42
CA ALA A 124 8.01 -3.01 -21.97
C ALA A 124 8.47 -3.53 -23.33
N ASP A 125 8.24 -4.80 -23.60
CA ASP A 125 8.57 -5.45 -24.87
C ASP A 125 7.43 -6.34 -25.34
N ILE A 126 7.28 -6.47 -26.67
CA ILE A 126 6.21 -7.25 -27.29
C ILE A 126 6.80 -8.32 -28.20
N ASP A 127 6.46 -9.57 -27.92
CA ASP A 127 6.73 -10.67 -28.85
C ASP A 127 5.58 -10.73 -29.87
N THR A 128 5.88 -10.36 -31.12
CA THR A 128 4.88 -10.37 -32.20
C THR A 128 4.52 -11.77 -32.71
N VAL A 129 5.31 -12.79 -32.38
CA VAL A 129 5.06 -14.18 -32.78
C VAL A 129 4.05 -14.83 -31.82
N THR A 130 4.22 -14.64 -30.51
CA THR A 130 3.29 -15.16 -29.49
C THR A 130 2.18 -14.17 -29.16
N ASN A 131 2.31 -12.92 -29.59
CA ASN A 131 1.42 -11.80 -29.28
C ASN A 131 1.33 -11.54 -27.76
N GLU A 132 2.47 -11.67 -27.07
CA GLU A 132 2.61 -11.48 -25.62
C GLU A 132 3.33 -10.16 -25.31
N LEU A 133 2.87 -9.49 -24.25
CA LEU A 133 3.44 -8.24 -23.75
C LEU A 133 4.14 -8.50 -22.42
N TYR A 134 5.39 -8.11 -22.32
CA TYR A 134 6.24 -8.24 -21.13
C TYR A 134 6.55 -6.86 -20.57
N CYS A 135 6.41 -6.67 -19.25
CA CYS A 135 6.68 -5.41 -18.57
C CYS A 135 7.59 -5.62 -17.35
N ALA A 136 8.55 -4.73 -17.12
CA ALA A 136 9.46 -4.70 -15.98
C ALA A 136 9.60 -3.31 -15.35
#